data_AF-A0A7K3IT13-F1
#
_entry.id   AF-A0A7K3IT13-F1
#
_cell.length_a   1.000
_cell.length_b   1.000
_cell.length_c   1.000
_cell.angle_alpha   90.00
_cell.angle_beta   90.00
_cell.angle_gamma   90.00
#
_symmetry.space_group_name_H-M   'P 1'
#
loop_
_entity.id
_entity.type
_entity.pdbx_description
1 polymer ?
#
loop_
_entity_poly.entity_id
_entity_poly.type
_entity_poly.pdbx_seq_one_letter_code
_entity_poly.pdbx_strand_id
1 'polypeptide(L)'
;GWPVRSLGSQGQQKSYLVALKLAKFDYIKRKSGISPILLLDDIFDKFDGERVEQIIKLVGSDRFGQIFITDTHQNRLHEILSTHNTDYKLFIIENNKVGEKIHNGKYLNEKK
;
A
#
# COMPACT_ATOMS: atom_id res chain seq x y z
N GLY A 1 -21.66 -9.56 -20.64
CA GLY A 1 -20.92 -8.33 -20.29
C GLY A 1 -19.67 -8.26 -21.13
N TRP A 2 -19.22 -7.08 -21.52
CA TRP A 2 -17.99 -6.89 -22.30
C TRP A 2 -16.74 -7.07 -21.41
N PRO A 3 -15.62 -7.58 -21.94
CA PRO A 3 -14.40 -7.73 -21.14
C PRO A 3 -13.89 -6.37 -20.63
N VAL A 4 -13.65 -6.24 -19.32
CA VAL A 4 -12.98 -5.03 -18.75
C VAL A 4 -11.63 -4.75 -19.43
N ARG A 5 -10.95 -5.82 -19.90
CA ARG A 5 -9.69 -5.73 -20.62
C ARG A 5 -9.77 -4.92 -21.93
N SER A 6 -10.97 -4.76 -22.51
CA SER A 6 -11.17 -4.12 -23.81
C SER A 6 -11.84 -2.75 -23.76
N LEU A 7 -12.19 -2.21 -22.58
CA LEU A 7 -13.02 -0.98 -22.47
C LEU A 7 -12.48 0.11 -21.52
N GLY A 8 -11.44 -0.17 -20.74
CA GLY A 8 -10.85 0.80 -19.81
C GLY A 8 -9.49 1.32 -20.25
N SER A 9 -9.19 2.60 -19.97
CA SER A 9 -7.82 3.12 -20.06
C SER A 9 -6.88 2.32 -19.16
N GLN A 10 -5.57 2.36 -19.45
CA GLN A 10 -4.59 1.58 -18.70
C GLN A 10 -4.64 1.85 -17.17
N GLY A 11 -4.96 3.08 -16.77
CA GLY A 11 -5.18 3.44 -15.36
C GLY A 11 -6.44 2.79 -14.78
N GLN A 12 -7.56 2.79 -15.52
CA GLN A 12 -8.81 2.15 -15.08
C GLN A 12 -8.67 0.64 -14.91
N GLN A 13 -7.93 -0.03 -15.81
CA GLN A 13 -7.66 -1.46 -15.69
C GLN A 13 -6.88 -1.81 -14.43
N LYS A 14 -5.91 -0.97 -14.04
CA LYS A 14 -5.14 -1.17 -12.80
C LYS A 14 -5.99 -0.91 -11.56
N SER A 15 -6.78 0.17 -11.53
CA SER A 15 -7.70 0.45 -10.41
C SER A 15 -8.69 -0.69 -10.23
N TYR A 16 -9.23 -1.25 -11.32
CA TYR A 16 -10.10 -2.42 -11.28
C TYR A 16 -9.39 -3.65 -10.69
N LEU A 17 -8.15 -3.92 -11.12
CA LEU A 17 -7.36 -5.04 -10.60
C LEU A 17 -7.10 -4.89 -9.09
N VAL A 18 -6.78 -3.67 -8.62
CA VAL A 18 -6.63 -3.38 -7.19
C VAL A 18 -7.93 -3.68 -6.45
N ALA A 19 -9.06 -3.14 -6.92
CA ALA A 19 -10.36 -3.38 -6.30
C ALA A 19 -10.70 -4.88 -6.22
N LEU A 20 -10.39 -5.65 -7.27
CA LEU A 20 -10.60 -7.10 -7.28
C LEU A 20 -9.71 -7.83 -6.26
N LYS A 21 -8.44 -7.43 -6.10
CA LYS A 21 -7.56 -7.97 -5.07
C LYS A 21 -8.08 -7.67 -3.66
N LEU A 22 -8.59 -6.46 -3.42
CA LEU A 22 -9.19 -6.07 -2.14
C LEU A 22 -10.50 -6.84 -1.87
N ALA A 23 -11.34 -7.06 -2.88
CA ALA A 23 -12.53 -7.88 -2.75
C ALA A 23 -12.18 -9.35 -2.41
N LYS A 24 -11.11 -9.89 -3.00
CA LYS A 24 -10.58 -11.21 -2.66
C LYS A 24 -10.07 -11.26 -1.22
N PHE A 25 -9.38 -10.23 -0.74
CA PHE A 25 -8.95 -10.11 0.66
C PHE A 25 -10.15 -10.24 1.61
N ASP A 26 -11.21 -9.46 1.39
CA ASP A 26 -12.40 -9.51 2.23
C ASP A 26 -13.08 -10.88 2.19
N TYR A 27 -13.12 -11.51 1.01
CA TYR A 27 -13.68 -12.85 0.86
C TYR A 27 -12.91 -13.86 1.72
N ILE A 28 -11.58 -13.83 1.66
CA ILE A 28 -10.72 -14.71 2.46
C ILE A 28 -10.95 -14.43 3.95
N LYS A 29 -10.90 -13.16 4.38
CA LYS A 29 -11.14 -12.76 5.78
C LYS A 29 -12.47 -13.29 6.31
N ARG A 30 -13.55 -13.16 5.54
CA ARG A 30 -14.88 -13.69 5.91
C ARG A 30 -14.93 -15.22 5.97
N LYS A 31 -14.20 -15.91 5.09
CA LYS A 31 -14.25 -17.38 5.02
C LYS A 31 -13.34 -18.07 6.04
N SER A 32 -12.18 -17.49 6.34
CA SER A 32 -11.24 -18.05 7.31
C SER A 32 -11.48 -17.57 8.74
N GLY A 33 -12.16 -16.43 8.92
CA GLY A 33 -12.26 -15.75 10.21
C GLY A 33 -10.96 -15.07 10.67
N ILE A 34 -9.92 -15.11 9.83
CA ILE A 34 -8.58 -14.57 10.13
C ILE A 34 -8.28 -13.45 9.13
N SER A 35 -7.77 -12.32 9.62
CA SER A 35 -7.33 -11.21 8.76
C SER A 35 -6.04 -11.58 8.04
N PRO A 36 -6.01 -11.66 6.70
CA PRO A 36 -4.78 -11.94 5.96
C PRO A 36 -3.75 -10.82 6.08
N ILE A 37 -2.49 -11.11 5.77
CA ILE A 37 -1.47 -10.10 5.51
C ILE A 37 -1.64 -9.61 4.06
N LEU A 38 -1.69 -8.30 3.87
CA LEU A 38 -1.76 -7.70 2.54
C LEU A 38 -0.35 -7.31 2.07
N LEU A 39 0.05 -7.80 0.89
CA LEU A 39 1.32 -7.45 0.25
C LEU A 39 1.04 -6.62 -1.01
N LEU A 40 1.59 -5.42 -1.07
CA LEU A 40 1.51 -4.52 -2.22
C LEU A 40 2.92 -4.35 -2.81
N ASP A 41 3.21 -5.13 -3.85
CA ASP A 41 4.51 -5.12 -4.51
C ASP A 41 4.52 -4.16 -5.70
N ASP A 42 5.42 -3.18 -5.66
CA ASP A 42 5.69 -2.18 -6.70
C ASP A 42 4.43 -1.56 -7.33
N ILE A 43 3.39 -1.41 -6.51
CA ILE A 43 2.05 -1.10 -7.02
C ILE A 43 1.95 0.35 -7.48
N PHE A 44 2.88 1.22 -7.08
CA PHE A 44 2.80 2.66 -7.31
C PHE A 44 3.69 3.17 -8.45
N ASP A 45 4.56 2.34 -9.02
CA ASP A 45 5.43 2.70 -10.16
C ASP A 45 4.64 3.19 -11.39
N LYS A 46 3.35 2.86 -11.45
CA LYS A 46 2.50 3.18 -12.62
C LYS A 46 1.16 3.80 -12.28
N PHE A 47 1.05 4.37 -11.09
CA PHE A 47 -0.11 5.14 -10.64
C PHE A 47 0.31 6.60 -10.44
N ASP A 48 -0.55 7.51 -10.87
CA ASP A 48 -0.45 8.93 -10.50
C ASP A 48 -0.63 9.12 -8.99
N GLY A 49 -0.20 10.28 -8.47
CA GLY A 49 -0.22 10.57 -7.04
C GLY A 49 -1.62 10.48 -6.41
N GLU A 50 -2.65 10.90 -7.13
CA GLU A 50 -4.04 10.84 -6.65
C GLU A 50 -4.48 9.39 -6.38
N ARG A 51 -4.20 8.47 -7.30
CA ARG A 51 -4.55 7.07 -7.10
C ARG A 51 -3.72 6.39 -6.00
N VAL A 52 -2.43 6.75 -5.87
CA VAL A 52 -1.60 6.28 -4.74
C VAL A 52 -2.25 6.70 -3.42
N GLU A 53 -2.63 7.96 -3.30
CA GLU A 53 -3.30 8.50 -2.12
C GLU A 53 -4.61 7.74 -1.80
N GLN A 54 -5.44 7.48 -2.80
CA GLN A 54 -6.68 6.71 -2.62
C GLN A 54 -6.41 5.27 -2.14
N ILE A 55 -5.39 4.61 -2.69
CA ILE A 55 -5.00 3.26 -2.24
C ILE A 55 -4.52 3.32 -0.79
N ILE A 56 -3.67 4.28 -0.43
CA ILE A 56 -3.17 4.46 0.94
C ILE A 56 -4.31 4.74 1.92
N LYS A 57 -5.25 5.63 1.58
CA LYS A 57 -6.46 5.89 2.39
C LYS A 57 -7.29 4.63 2.60
N LEU A 58 -7.47 3.81 1.55
CA LEU A 58 -8.19 2.55 1.66
C LEU A 58 -7.48 1.59 2.62
N VAL A 59 -6.16 1.40 2.44
CA VAL A 59 -5.42 0.42 3.24
C VAL A 59 -5.11 0.89 4.66
N GLY A 60 -5.03 2.19 4.90
CA GLY A 60 -4.85 2.79 6.23
C GLY A 60 -6.10 2.76 7.12
N SER A 61 -7.24 2.30 6.61
CA SER A 61 -8.43 2.05 7.43
C SER A 61 -8.30 0.77 8.24
N ASP A 62 -9.00 0.68 9.38
CA ASP A 62 -9.08 -0.52 10.26
C ASP A 62 -9.67 -1.78 9.56
N ARG A 63 -10.01 -1.67 8.27
CA ARG A 63 -10.46 -2.77 7.43
C ARG A 63 -9.39 -3.85 7.29
N PHE A 64 -8.13 -3.44 7.20
CA PHE A 64 -7.01 -4.35 6.96
C PHE A 64 -6.27 -4.67 8.26
N GLY A 65 -5.61 -5.82 8.28
CA GLY A 65 -4.72 -6.19 9.38
C GLY A 65 -3.32 -5.63 9.11
N GLN A 66 -2.34 -6.52 9.02
CA GLN A 66 -0.97 -6.14 8.68
C GLN A 66 -0.80 -5.94 7.17
N ILE A 67 -0.11 -4.86 6.78
CA ILE A 67 0.16 -4.52 5.39
C ILE A 67 1.67 -4.34 5.20
N PHE A 68 2.19 -4.87 4.10
CA PHE A 68 3.54 -4.57 3.60
C PHE A 68 3.45 -3.96 2.21
N ILE A 69 4.25 -2.92 1.99
CA ILE A 69 4.30 -2.16 0.76
C ILE A 69 5.76 -2.07 0.33
N THR A 70 6.05 -2.38 -0.93
CA THR A 70 7.34 -2.06 -1.57
C THR A 70 7.12 -0.89 -2.53
N ASP A 71 8.03 0.07 -2.51
CA ASP A 71 8.06 1.20 -3.44
C ASP A 71 9.51 1.65 -3.62
N THR A 72 9.82 2.16 -4.79
CA THR A 72 11.09 2.82 -5.11
C THR A 72 11.08 4.31 -4.76
N HIS A 73 9.91 4.88 -4.45
CA HIS A 73 9.73 6.32 -4.15
C HIS A 73 9.37 6.59 -2.68
N GLN A 74 10.38 6.63 -1.80
CA GLN A 74 10.19 6.80 -0.35
C GLN A 74 9.43 8.08 0.07
N ASN A 75 9.67 9.22 -0.59
CA ASN A 75 9.14 10.53 -0.16
C ASN A 75 7.61 10.58 -0.26
N ARG A 76 7.06 10.06 -1.35
CA ARG A 76 5.62 10.05 -1.63
C ARG A 76 4.84 9.27 -0.56
N LEU A 77 5.33 8.09 -0.20
CA LEU A 77 4.71 7.27 0.85
C LEU A 77 4.78 7.95 2.22
N HIS A 78 5.94 8.52 2.54
CA HIS A 78 6.16 9.24 3.79
C HIS A 78 5.18 10.42 3.94
N GLU A 79 5.03 11.25 2.90
CA GLU A 79 4.11 12.41 2.91
C GLU A 79 2.65 11.98 3.15
N ILE A 80 2.17 10.97 2.42
CA ILE A 80 0.78 10.53 2.52
C ILE A 80 0.52 9.87 3.88
N LEU A 81 1.40 8.99 4.33
CA LEU A 81 1.22 8.28 5.61
C LEU A 81 1.34 9.21 6.82
N SER A 82 2.22 10.22 6.75
CA SER A 82 2.36 11.22 7.82
C SER A 82 1.12 12.13 7.92
N THR A 83 0.47 12.42 6.79
CA THR A 83 -0.77 13.22 6.76
C THR A 83 -1.94 12.50 7.45
N HIS A 84 -1.95 11.17 7.40
CA HIS A 84 -3.04 10.35 7.96
C HIS A 84 -2.79 9.87 9.40
N ASN A 85 -1.73 10.36 10.07
CA ASN A 85 -1.33 9.98 11.43
C ASN A 85 -1.36 8.45 11.66
N THR A 86 -0.99 7.70 10.63
CA THR A 86 -1.02 6.23 10.63
C THR A 86 0.29 5.73 11.18
N ASP A 87 0.26 4.75 12.10
CA ASP A 87 1.48 4.11 12.58
C ASP A 87 2.08 3.23 11.48
N TYR A 88 3.33 3.48 11.12
CA TYR A 88 4.08 2.65 10.17
C TYR A 88 5.55 2.56 10.52
N LYS A 89 6.20 1.56 9.93
CA LYS A 89 7.66 1.42 9.90
C LYS A 89 8.15 1.56 8.47
N LEU A 90 9.25 2.29 8.29
CA LEU A 90 9.94 2.39 7.00
C LEU A 90 11.24 1.63 7.06
N PHE A 91 11.41 0.67 6.17
CA PHE A 91 12.63 -0.09 5.99
C PHE A 91 13.24 0.26 4.64
N ILE A 92 14.54 0.56 4.64
CA ILE A 92 15.33 0.76 3.43
C ILE A 92 16.17 -0.49 3.20
N ILE A 93 16.12 -0.99 1.96
CA ILE A 93 16.87 -2.17 1.53
C ILE A 93 17.97 -1.70 0.57
N GLU A 94 19.22 -1.78 1.02
CA GLU A 94 20.40 -1.38 0.26
C GLU A 94 21.54 -2.38 0.52
N ASN A 95 22.31 -2.73 -0.52
CA ASN A 95 23.46 -3.65 -0.40
C ASN A 95 23.13 -4.97 0.33
N ASN A 96 21.96 -5.56 0.05
CA ASN A 96 21.43 -6.77 0.70
C ASN A 96 21.28 -6.64 2.24
N LYS A 97 21.16 -5.43 2.76
CA LYS A 97 20.89 -5.15 4.17
C LYS A 97 19.57 -4.40 4.30
N VAL A 98 18.85 -4.70 5.38
CA VAL A 98 17.59 -4.02 5.75
C VAL A 98 17.89 -3.09 6.91
N GLY A 99 17.61 -1.80 6.74
CA GLY A 99 17.75 -0.78 7.78
C GLY A 99 16.41 -0.10 8.08
N GLU A 100 15.99 -0.08 9.34
CA GLU A 100 14.81 0.69 9.75
C GLU A 100 15.16 2.19 9.81
N LYS A 101 14.34 3.03 9.17
CA LYS A 101 14.49 4.50 9.17
C LYS A 101 13.44 5.19 10.03
N ILE A 102 12.21 4.67 9.99
CA ILE A 102 11.06 5.24 10.69
C ILE A 102 10.43 4.14 11.55
N HIS A 103 10.12 4.49 12.80
CA HIS A 103 9.40 3.65 13.74
C HIS A 103 8.19 4.41 14.28
N ASN A 104 7.00 3.83 14.16
CA ASN A 104 5.73 4.44 14.55
C ASN A 104 5.61 5.89 14.04
N GLY A 105 5.89 6.08 12.74
CA GLY A 105 5.80 7.38 12.08
C GLY A 105 6.91 8.40 12.41
N LYS A 106 7.89 8.07 13.27
CA LYS A 106 9.00 8.97 13.65
C LYS A 106 10.36 8.48 13.15
N TYR A 107 11.22 9.41 12.71
CA TYR A 107 12.59 9.07 12.32
C TYR A 107 13.42 8.59 13.51
N LEU A 108 14.18 7.51 13.33
CA LEU A 108 15.02 6.93 14.39
C LEU A 108 16.25 7.78 14.75
N ASN A 109 16.58 8.81 13.96
CA ASN A 109 17.84 9.57 14.07
C ASN A 109 17.69 11.05 14.47
N GLU A 110 16.58 11.50 15.02
CA GLU A 110 16.42 12.90 15.53
C GLU A 110 17.08 13.16 16.90
N LYS A 111 18.06 12.35 17.30
CA LYS A 111 18.97 12.68 18.41
C LYS A 111 20.41 12.71 17.94
N LYS A 112 20.83 13.87 17.46
CA LYS A 112 22.14 14.49 17.74
C LYS A 112 22.13 15.96 17.35
#